data_AF-A0A0C2I0Y2-F1
#
_entry.id   AF-A0A0C2I0Y2-F1
#
_cell.length_a   1.000
_cell.length_b   1.000
_cell.length_c   1.000
_cell.angle_alpha   90.00
_cell.angle_beta   90.00
_cell.angle_gamma   90.00
#
_symmetry.space_group_name_H-M   'P 1'
#
loop_
_entity.id
_entity.type
_entity.pdbx_description
1 polymer ?
#
loop_
_entity_poly.entity_id
_entity_poly.type
_entity_poly.pdbx_seq_one_letter_code
_entity_poly.pdbx_strand_id
1 'polypeptide(L)' 'MVLNPESKYPNRRTYVVKLRSDATPGALAGRLENLVTGHQCEFSCAEELLASITGDLASIAAERTADAAGE' A
#
# COMPACT_ATOMS: atom_id res chain seq x y z
N MET A 1 0.24 5.66 18.67
CA MET A 1 0.74 6.50 17.56
C MET A 1 -0.48 6.93 16.76
N VAL A 2 -0.69 8.24 16.54
CA VAL A 2 -1.83 8.76 15.78
C VAL A 2 -1.27 9.40 14.51
N LEU A 3 -1.57 8.83 13.36
CA LEU A 3 -1.17 9.36 12.06
C LEU A 3 -2.07 10.55 11.71
N ASN A 4 -1.50 11.58 11.08
CA ASN A 4 -2.21 12.81 10.74
C ASN A 4 -3.40 12.50 9.79
N PRO A 5 -4.65 12.85 10.16
CA PRO A 5 -5.83 12.59 9.34
C PRO A 5 -5.89 13.48 8.09
N GLU A 6 -5.27 14.66 8.13
CA GLU A 6 -5.21 15.55 6.97
C GLU A 6 -4.00 15.21 6.11
N SER A 7 -4.25 14.48 5.02
CA SER A 7 -3.27 14.19 3.97
C SER A 7 -2.97 15.46 3.16
N LYS A 8 -2.27 16.45 3.75
CA LYS A 8 -1.84 17.69 3.06
C LYS A 8 -0.78 17.49 1.98
N TYR A 9 -0.30 16.25 1.80
CA TYR A 9 0.64 15.90 0.74
C TYR A 9 0.14 14.65 0.00
N PRO A 10 0.23 14.60 -1.35
CA PRO A 10 -0.34 13.51 -2.16
C PRO A 10 0.47 12.21 -2.08
N ASN A 11 0.98 11.83 -0.91
CA ASN A 11 1.96 10.78 -0.73
C ASN A 11 1.42 9.54 0.00
N ARG A 12 0.13 9.20 -0.19
CA ARG A 12 -0.43 7.86 0.15
C ARG A 12 0.24 6.71 -0.64
N ARG A 13 1.23 7.01 -1.49
CA ARG A 13 2.03 6.06 -2.28
C ARG A 13 3.42 5.82 -1.69
N THR A 14 3.60 6.07 -0.39
CA THR A 14 4.83 5.70 0.32
C THR A 14 4.65 4.33 0.94
N TYR A 15 5.49 3.38 0.53
CA TYR A 15 5.46 2.02 1.03
C TYR A 15 6.80 1.60 1.59
N VAL A 16 6.77 0.71 2.59
CA VAL A 16 7.93 -0.04 3.04
C VAL A 16 7.76 -1.49 2.61
N VAL A 17 8.77 -2.02 1.94
CA VAL A 17 8.87 -3.44 1.60
C VAL A 17 9.90 -4.08 2.53
N LYS A 18 9.48 -5.12 3.26
CA LYS A 18 10.36 -5.95 4.08
C LYS A 18 10.42 -7.32 3.44
N LEU A 19 11.58 -7.67 2.87
CA LEU A 19 11.82 -9.01 2.36
C LEU A 19 12.07 -9.95 3.54
N ARG A 20 11.57 -11.18 3.42
CA ARG A 20 11.95 -12.25 4.35
C ARG A 20 13.40 -12.67 4.10
N SER A 21 14.03 -13.23 5.12
CA SER A 21 15.42 -13.70 5.05
C SER A 21 15.64 -14.82 4.03
N ASP A 22 14.59 -15.53 3.66
CA ASP A 22 14.58 -16.62 2.67
C ASP A 22 14.13 -16.17 1.27
N ALA A 23 13.90 -14.87 1.06
CA ALA A 23 13.50 -14.35 -0.24
C ALA A 23 14.61 -14.58 -1.28
N THR A 24 14.22 -15.08 -2.45
CA THR A 24 15.12 -15.27 -3.60
C THR A 24 14.54 -14.54 -4.82
N PRO A 25 15.33 -14.30 -5.88
CA PRO A 25 14.81 -13.72 -7.11
C PRO A 25 13.63 -14.51 -7.74
N GLY A 26 13.56 -15.83 -7.49
CA GLY A 26 12.46 -16.69 -7.96
C GLY A 26 11.32 -16.88 -6.96
N ALA A 27 11.47 -16.38 -5.73
CA ALA A 27 10.49 -16.46 -4.65
C ALA A 27 10.58 -15.19 -3.81
N LEU A 28 10.06 -14.09 -4.36
CA LEU A 28 10.07 -12.79 -3.70
C LEU A 28 9.00 -12.79 -2.61
N ALA A 29 9.39 -13.19 -1.40
CA ALA A 29 8.49 -13.27 -0.26
C ALA A 29 8.79 -12.18 0.78
N GLY A 30 7.75 -11.58 1.35
CA GLY A 30 7.89 -10.43 2.21
C GLY A 30 6.58 -9.86 2.72
N ARG A 31 6.67 -8.63 3.21
CA ARG A 31 5.53 -7.82 3.65
C ARG A 31 5.63 -6.42 3.06
N LEU A 32 4.50 -5.90 2.60
CA LEU A 32 4.30 -4.53 2.18
C LEU A 32 3.54 -3.78 3.28
N GLU A 33 3.94 -2.54 3.54
CA GLU A 33 3.24 -1.63 4.46
C GLU A 33 3.08 -0.25 3.81
N ASN A 34 1.85 0.26 3.73
CA ASN A 34 1.58 1.65 3.34
C ASN A 34 1.80 2.55 4.56
N LEU A 35 2.75 3.49 4.49
CA LEU A 35 3.12 4.34 5.63
C LEU A 35 2.06 5.37 6.01
N VAL A 36 1.13 5.67 5.11
CA VAL A 36 0.08 6.67 5.35
C VAL A 36 -1.17 6.00 5.91
N THR A 37 -1.58 4.85 5.36
CA THR A 37 -2.77 4.14 5.82
C THR A 37 -2.49 3.14 6.94
N GLY A 38 -1.23 2.73 7.11
CA GLY A 38 -0.83 1.64 8.01
C GLY A 38 -1.26 0.26 7.51
N HIS A 39 -1.83 0.15 6.31
CA HIS A 39 -2.27 -1.13 5.76
C HIS A 39 -1.07 -2.03 5.47
N GLN A 40 -1.16 -3.30 5.88
CA GLN A 40 -0.10 -4.29 5.72
C GLN A 40 -0.62 -5.55 5.02
N CYS A 41 0.16 -6.06 4.07
CA CYS A 41 -0.10 -7.33 3.40
C CYS A 41 1.19 -8.14 3.25
N GLU A 42 1.07 -9.45 3.44
CA GLU A 42 2.14 -10.40 3.11
C GLU A 42 2.04 -10.78 1.64
N PHE A 43 3.19 -11.10 1.04
CA PHE A 43 3.28 -11.59 -0.33
C PHE A 43 4.34 -12.69 -0.42
N SER A 44 4.12 -13.65 -1.31
CA SER A 44 5.00 -14.80 -1.56
C SER A 44 5.64 -14.77 -2.95
N CYS A 45 5.15 -13.89 -3.82
CA CYS A 45 5.71 -13.63 -5.14
C CYS A 45 5.56 -12.16 -5.56
N ALA A 46 6.16 -11.81 -6.70
CA ALA A 46 6.14 -10.45 -7.24
C ALA A 46 4.73 -10.03 -7.70
N GLU A 47 3.95 -10.97 -8.23
CA GLU A 47 2.59 -10.73 -8.70
C GLU A 47 1.66 -10.33 -7.54
N GLU A 48 1.78 -10.99 -6.38
CA GLU A 48 1.03 -10.65 -5.18
C GLU A 48 1.41 -9.27 -4.63
N LEU A 49 2.70 -8.91 -4.66
CA LEU A 49 3.17 -7.58 -4.29
C LEU A 49 2.55 -6.50 -5.20
N LEU A 50 2.59 -6.71 -6.52
CA LEU A 50 2.02 -5.77 -7.49
C LEU A 50 0.49 -5.66 -7.36
N ALA A 51 -0.20 -6.78 -7.13
CA ALA A 51 -1.63 -6.80 -6.89
C ALA A 51 -1.99 -5.98 -5.63
N SER A 52 -1.21 -6.11 -4.56
CA SER A 52 -1.40 -5.36 -3.32
C SER A 52 -1.26 -3.85 -3.53
N ILE A 53 -0.23 -3.41 -4.26
CA ILE A 53 -0.04 -1.99 -4.60
C ILE A 53 -1.18 -1.49 -5.49
N THR A 54 -1.57 -2.27 -6.50
CA THR A 54 -2.65 -1.89 -7.43
C THR A 54 -3.99 -1.74 -6.71
N GLY A 55 -4.30 -2.65 -5.79
CA GLY A 55 -5.52 -2.59 -4.97
C GLY A 55 -5.54 -1.35 -4.07
N ASP A 56 -4.42 -1.04 -3.41
CA ASP A 56 -4.30 0.17 -2.59
C ASP A 56 -4.46 1.45 -3.42
N LEU A 57 -3.84 1.52 -4.61
CA LEU A 57 -4.01 2.64 -5.54
C LEU A 57 -5.45 2.80 -6.04
N ALA A 58 -6.15 1.70 -6.31
CA ALA A 58 -7.55 1.71 -6.72
C ALA A 58 -8.47 2.21 -5.60
N SER A 59 -8.21 1.79 -4.35
CA SER A 59 -8.94 2.30 -3.17
C SER A 59 -8.81 3.81 -3.02
N ILE A 60 -7.59 4.35 -3.17
CA ILE A 60 -7.34 5.80 -3.08
C ILE A 60 -8.11 6.57 -4.16
N ALA A 61 -8.20 6.03 -5.38
CA ALA A 61 -8.95 6.65 -6.46
C ALA A 61 -10.46 6.65 -6.19
N ALA A 62 -10.98 5.57 -5.61
CA ALA A 62 -12.39 5.47 -5.21
C ALA A 62 -12.74 6.46 -4.10
N GLU A 63 -11.88 6.60 -3.08
CA GLU A 63 -12.06 7.55 -1.97
C GLU A 63 -12.13 9.01 -2.48
N ARG A 64 -11.25 9.42 -3.39
CA ARG A 64 -11.32 10.76 -4.00
C ARG A 64 -12.61 11.01 -4.78
N THR A 65 -13.09 9.98 -5.48
CA THR A 65 -14.31 10.10 -6.28
C THR A 65 -15.54 10.25 -5.38
N ALA A 66 -15.55 9.56 -4.24
CA ALA A 66 -16.61 9.69 -3.24
C ALA A 66 -16.62 11.06 -2.55
N ASP A 67 -15.44 11.60 -2.21
CA ASP A 67 -15.28 12.93 -1.62
C ASP A 67 -15.81 14.03 -2.56
N ALA A 68 -15.43 13.98 -3.84
CA ALA A 68 -15.87 14.94 -4.86
C ALA A 68 -17.37 14.84 -5.25
N ALA A 69 -18.04 13.75 -4.92
CA ALA A 69 -19.47 13.55 -5.19
C ALA A 69 -20.37 13.93 -4.00
N GLY A 70 -19.79 14.22 -2.84
CA GLY A 70 -20.48 14.57 -1.60
C GLY A 70 -20.54 16.09 -1.31
N GLU A 71 -20.02 16.92 -2.20
CA GLU A 71 -20.04 18.40 -2.13
C GLU A 71 -21.15 19.02 -3.01
#